data_AF-A0A931S1L4-F1
#
_entry.id   AF-A0A931S1L4-F1
#
_cell.length_a   1.000
_cell.length_b   1.000
_cell.length_c   1.000
_cell.angle_alpha   90.00
_cell.angle_beta   90.00
_cell.angle_gamma   90.00
#
_symmetry.space_group_name_H-M   'P 1'
#
loop_
_entity.id
_entity.type
_entity.pdbx_description
1 polymer ?
#
loop_
_entity_poly.entity_id
_entity_poly.type
_entity_poly.pdbx_seq_one_letter_code
_entity_poly.pdbx_strand_id
1 'polypeptide(L)'
;MPDESQKMEEYAVSEACIACDACCNDFGDVFKMNADHTRAIAFAPVAKGKYNPWDIIYDCPVDAISLIKGELPPPPADKKPASAKKGEALPPPDPAEILDDRPWEIRWEEAKGRGPETYWERMKRYGQAYTVEETPHQLLYHFALPETVPEHPLKYQWNLPNKMPDYKLDIQLARGGKVLLLKGWLEDQRVKRLCGMANSFPDRFYREFELPVAAKEFKHNYNSRDKVLDIVVDKQD
;
A
#
# COMPACT_ATOMS: atom_id res chain seq x y z
N MET A 1 49.18 2.73 -7.29
CA MET A 1 47.86 2.07 -7.43
C MET A 1 46.97 2.65 -6.35
N PRO A 2 45.83 3.24 -6.73
CA PRO A 2 44.61 2.43 -6.71
C PRO A 2 43.72 2.69 -7.93
N ASP A 3 43.38 1.63 -8.66
CA ASP A 3 42.21 1.62 -9.55
C ASP A 3 41.02 1.16 -8.70
N GLU A 4 40.49 2.08 -7.90
CA GLU A 4 39.15 1.97 -7.32
C GLU A 4 38.13 2.26 -8.42
N SER A 5 38.05 1.37 -9.40
CA SER A 5 36.84 1.21 -10.21
C SER A 5 35.67 1.08 -9.24
N GLN A 6 34.92 2.18 -9.13
CA GLN A 6 33.83 2.38 -8.19
C GLN A 6 32.93 1.15 -8.24
N LYS A 7 32.92 0.36 -7.16
CA LYS A 7 31.99 -0.77 -7.07
C LYS A 7 30.60 -0.17 -7.03
N MET A 8 29.85 -0.33 -8.12
CA MET A 8 28.48 0.13 -8.23
C MET A 8 27.53 -0.95 -7.72
N GLU A 9 26.48 -0.52 -7.03
CA GLU A 9 25.35 -1.33 -6.61
C GLU A 9 24.19 -1.12 -7.60
N GLU A 10 23.56 -2.22 -8.03
CA GLU A 10 22.39 -2.19 -8.91
C GLU A 10 21.22 -2.89 -8.22
N TYR A 11 20.05 -2.29 -8.32
CA TYR A 11 18.81 -2.80 -7.75
C TYR A 11 17.85 -3.22 -8.87
N ALA A 12 16.91 -4.11 -8.56
CA ALA A 12 15.79 -4.44 -9.41
C ALA A 12 14.49 -4.24 -8.66
N VAL A 13 13.43 -3.94 -9.41
CA VAL A 13 12.06 -3.87 -8.91
C VAL A 13 11.26 -4.98 -9.59
N SER A 14 10.71 -5.90 -8.80
CA SER A 14 9.92 -7.02 -9.31
C SER A 14 8.50 -6.60 -9.72
N GLU A 15 7.77 -7.52 -10.36
CA GLU A 15 6.36 -7.34 -10.72
C GLU A 15 5.43 -7.22 -9.51
N ALA A 16 5.91 -7.48 -8.30
CA ALA A 16 5.14 -7.24 -7.07
C ALA A 16 4.99 -5.74 -6.75
N CYS A 17 5.68 -4.85 -7.45
CA CYS A 17 5.57 -3.41 -7.25
C CYS A 17 4.14 -2.90 -7.49
N ILE A 18 3.70 -2.03 -6.60
CA ILE A 18 2.32 -1.50 -6.56
C ILE A 18 2.25 0.01 -6.90
N ALA A 19 3.34 0.57 -7.43
CA ALA A 19 3.47 1.99 -7.75
C ALA A 19 3.10 2.95 -6.60
N CYS A 20 3.44 2.62 -5.36
CA CYS A 20 3.16 3.47 -4.19
C CYS A 20 4.10 4.67 -4.02
N ASP A 21 5.14 4.75 -4.85
CA ASP A 21 6.10 5.87 -4.91
C ASP A 21 7.03 6.05 -3.71
N ALA A 22 6.99 5.17 -2.70
CA ALA A 22 7.89 5.21 -1.54
C ALA A 22 9.37 5.32 -1.96
N CYS A 23 9.84 4.37 -2.77
CA CYS A 23 11.24 4.33 -3.17
C CYS A 23 11.67 5.42 -4.14
N CYS A 24 10.75 5.93 -4.96
CA CYS A 24 11.03 7.05 -5.83
C CYS A 24 11.14 8.37 -5.04
N ASN A 25 10.41 8.50 -3.93
CA ASN A 25 10.47 9.68 -3.07
C ASN A 25 11.73 9.68 -2.20
N ASP A 26 12.04 8.55 -1.56
CA ASP A 26 13.15 8.46 -0.60
C ASP A 26 14.50 8.23 -1.30
N PHE A 27 14.49 7.61 -2.49
CA PHE A 27 15.69 7.26 -3.27
C PHE A 27 15.51 7.62 -4.76
N GLY A 28 15.07 8.85 -5.04
CA GLY A 28 14.76 9.32 -6.40
C GLY A 28 15.95 9.40 -7.38
N ASP A 29 17.18 9.21 -6.91
CA ASP A 29 18.37 9.05 -7.75
C ASP A 29 18.64 7.58 -8.13
N VAL A 30 17.88 6.65 -7.58
CA VAL A 30 17.97 5.19 -7.84
C VAL A 30 16.71 4.69 -8.54
N PHE A 31 15.54 5.14 -8.07
CA PHE A 31 14.24 4.70 -8.56
C PHE A 31 13.44 5.85 -9.16
N LYS A 32 12.68 5.52 -10.20
CA LYS A 32 11.64 6.39 -10.77
C LYS A 32 10.45 5.55 -11.17
N MET A 33 9.29 6.19 -11.33
CA MET A 33 8.16 5.52 -11.96
C MET A 33 8.44 5.25 -13.44
N ASN A 34 7.95 4.11 -13.93
CA ASN A 34 7.87 3.90 -15.38
C ASN A 34 6.90 4.91 -16.02
N ALA A 35 6.94 5.02 -17.35
CA ALA A 35 6.13 5.99 -18.08
C ALA A 35 4.62 5.89 -17.77
N ASP A 36 4.12 4.68 -17.52
CA ASP A 36 2.71 4.42 -17.24
C ASP A 36 2.33 4.58 -15.76
N HIS A 37 3.27 4.94 -14.88
CA HIS A 37 3.07 5.01 -13.43
C HIS A 37 2.46 3.74 -12.80
N THR A 38 2.76 2.58 -13.39
CA THR A 38 2.29 1.26 -12.94
C THR A 38 3.32 0.51 -12.10
N ARG A 39 4.59 0.92 -12.13
CA ARG A 39 5.65 0.37 -11.27
C ARG A 39 6.83 1.32 -11.13
N ALA A 40 7.54 1.22 -10.02
CA ALA A 40 8.88 1.77 -9.91
C ALA A 40 9.86 0.94 -10.77
N ILE A 41 10.89 1.60 -11.28
CA ILE A 41 12.03 0.98 -11.96
C ILE A 41 13.31 1.52 -11.35
N ALA A 42 14.29 0.65 -11.13
CA ALA A 42 15.65 1.10 -10.86
C ALA A 42 16.25 1.60 -12.18
N PHE A 43 16.60 2.88 -12.25
CA PHE A 43 17.04 3.51 -13.50
C PHE A 43 18.52 3.89 -13.51
N ALA A 44 19.16 3.90 -12.35
CA ALA A 44 20.57 4.22 -12.22
C ALA A 44 21.23 3.33 -11.16
N PRO A 45 22.47 2.86 -11.43
CA PRO A 45 23.29 2.27 -10.39
C PRO A 45 23.74 3.33 -9.38
N VAL A 46 24.02 2.91 -8.15
CA VAL A 46 24.57 3.79 -7.10
C VAL A 46 25.98 3.39 -6.70
N ALA A 47 26.79 4.36 -6.28
CA ALA A 47 28.10 4.06 -5.71
C ALA A 47 27.93 3.24 -4.42
N LYS A 48 28.70 2.16 -4.26
CA LYS A 48 28.71 1.33 -3.05
C LYS A 48 28.90 2.21 -1.81
N GLY A 49 28.03 2.00 -0.82
CA GLY A 49 28.07 2.73 0.46
C GLY A 49 27.41 4.11 0.43
N LYS A 50 26.87 4.57 -0.71
CA LYS A 50 26.04 5.79 -0.76
C LYS A 50 24.79 5.64 0.11
N TYR A 51 24.13 4.48 0.02
CA TYR A 51 23.00 4.10 0.84
C TYR A 51 23.29 2.75 1.51
N ASN A 52 22.63 2.48 2.62
CA ASN A 52 22.57 1.11 3.14
C ASN A 52 21.58 0.33 2.26
N PRO A 53 21.98 -0.80 1.64
CA PRO A 53 21.07 -1.58 0.80
C PRO A 53 19.78 -2.02 1.50
N TRP A 54 19.83 -2.22 2.82
CA TRP A 54 18.63 -2.56 3.60
C TRP A 54 17.65 -1.40 3.74
N ASP A 55 18.12 -0.16 3.75
CA ASP A 55 17.23 1.01 3.80
C ASP A 55 16.46 1.13 2.48
N ILE A 56 17.13 0.85 1.35
CA ILE A 56 16.50 0.80 0.03
C ILE A 56 15.49 -0.37 -0.07
N ILE A 57 15.90 -1.57 0.35
CA ILE A 57 15.05 -2.76 0.23
C ILE A 57 13.81 -2.63 1.12
N TYR A 58 13.98 -2.18 2.36
CA TYR A 58 12.88 -2.08 3.34
C TYR A 58 12.00 -0.85 3.19
N ASP A 59 12.39 0.11 2.35
CA ASP A 59 11.51 1.19 1.97
C ASP A 59 10.35 0.71 1.08
N CYS A 60 10.56 -0.38 0.33
CA CYS A 60 9.47 -0.99 -0.42
C CYS A 60 8.45 -1.64 0.52
N PRO A 61 7.18 -1.18 0.58
CA PRO A 61 6.19 -1.77 1.48
C PRO A 61 5.75 -3.17 1.04
N VAL A 62 6.18 -3.63 -0.13
CA VAL A 62 5.79 -4.91 -0.74
C VAL A 62 6.98 -5.82 -1.01
N ASP A 63 8.16 -5.47 -0.47
CA ASP A 63 9.41 -6.21 -0.66
C ASP A 63 9.75 -6.46 -2.16
N ALA A 64 9.33 -5.56 -3.06
CA ALA A 64 9.57 -5.71 -4.50
C ALA A 64 11.00 -5.31 -4.92
N ILE A 65 11.78 -4.71 -4.03
CA ILE A 65 13.13 -4.24 -4.33
C ILE A 65 14.15 -5.29 -3.90
N SER A 66 15.08 -5.62 -4.80
CA SER A 66 16.21 -6.50 -4.51
C SER A 66 17.52 -5.91 -5.03
N LEU A 67 18.62 -6.19 -4.34
CA LEU A 67 19.97 -5.87 -4.83
C LEU A 67 20.39 -6.97 -5.82
N ILE A 68 20.63 -6.61 -7.08
CA ILE A 68 21.05 -7.55 -8.14
C ILE A 68 22.56 -7.57 -8.36
N LYS A 69 23.25 -6.47 -8.04
CA LYS A 69 24.71 -6.37 -8.12
C LYS A 69 25.23 -5.63 -6.90
N GLY A 70 26.17 -6.26 -6.20
CA GLY A 70 26.67 -5.79 -4.91
C GLY A 70 26.61 -6.91 -3.89
N GLU A 71 26.97 -6.60 -2.66
CA GLU A 71 26.96 -7.56 -1.56
C GLU A 71 26.06 -7.01 -0.47
N LEU A 72 25.00 -7.75 -0.15
CA LEU A 72 24.12 -7.38 0.95
C LEU A 72 24.89 -7.59 2.27
N PRO A 73 25.10 -6.54 3.07
CA PRO A 73 25.61 -6.74 4.42
C PRO A 73 24.60 -7.59 5.22
N PRO A 74 24.98 -8.18 6.36
CA PRO A 74 24.03 -8.82 7.25
C PRO A 74 22.86 -7.87 7.55
N PRO A 75 21.60 -8.36 7.55
CA PRO A 75 20.46 -7.53 7.89
C PRO A 75 20.67 -6.92 9.28
N PRO A 76 20.36 -5.63 9.50
CA PRO A 76 20.56 -5.02 10.80
C PRO A 76 19.73 -5.76 11.84
N ALA A 77 20.32 -6.12 12.97
CA ALA A 77 19.64 -6.87 14.03
C ALA A 77 18.36 -6.18 14.53
N ASP A 78 18.31 -4.84 14.39
CA ASP A 78 17.25 -3.97 14.89
C ASP A 78 16.27 -3.53 13.79
N LYS A 79 16.67 -3.60 12.52
CA LYS A 79 15.81 -3.29 11.37
C LYS A 79 15.34 -4.58 10.74
N LYS A 80 14.12 -4.97 11.10
CA LYS A 80 13.42 -6.04 10.40
C LYS A 80 12.69 -5.44 9.19
N PRO A 81 12.37 -6.24 8.16
CA PRO A 81 11.47 -5.80 7.08
C PRO A 81 10.23 -5.11 7.65
N ALA A 82 9.55 -4.28 6.85
CA ALA A 82 8.37 -3.53 7.29
C ALA A 82 7.39 -4.43 8.07
N SER A 83 7.29 -5.71 7.71
CA SER A 83 6.63 -6.81 8.45
C SER A 83 6.97 -6.98 9.96
N ALA A 84 7.93 -6.26 10.54
CA ALA A 84 8.38 -6.60 11.89
C ALA A 84 8.87 -5.43 12.76
N LYS A 85 8.38 -4.20 12.49
CA LYS A 85 8.40 -3.13 13.48
C LYS A 85 7.63 -3.60 14.73
N LYS A 86 8.32 -3.76 15.86
CA LYS A 86 7.72 -4.12 17.15
C LYS A 86 6.91 -2.92 17.67
N GLY A 87 5.58 -3.01 17.62
CA GLY A 87 4.71 -2.07 18.33
C GLY A 87 4.78 -2.27 19.84
N GLU A 88 4.67 -1.18 20.60
CA GLU A 88 4.37 -1.22 22.04
C GLU A 88 3.15 -2.11 22.32
N ALA A 89 3.18 -2.80 23.46
CA ALA A 89 2.09 -3.67 23.89
C ALA A 89 0.76 -2.88 23.90
N LEU A 90 -0.22 -3.40 23.16
CA LEU A 90 -1.59 -2.91 23.23
C LEU A 90 -2.16 -3.19 24.63
N PRO A 91 -3.12 -2.37 25.11
CA PRO A 91 -4.04 -2.87 26.12
C PRO A 91 -4.69 -4.16 25.60
N PRO A 92 -4.92 -5.16 26.46
CA PRO A 92 -5.59 -6.39 26.03
C PRO A 92 -6.92 -6.04 25.35
N PRO A 93 -7.32 -6.79 24.30
CA PRO A 93 -8.63 -6.60 23.69
C PRO A 93 -9.71 -6.66 24.76
N ASP A 94 -10.77 -5.89 24.60
CA ASP A 94 -11.97 -6.07 25.42
C ASP A 94 -12.40 -7.55 25.30
N PRO A 95 -12.59 -8.28 26.40
CA PRO A 95 -13.07 -9.67 26.35
C PRO A 95 -14.33 -9.84 25.49
N ALA A 96 -15.18 -8.82 25.39
CA ALA A 96 -16.36 -8.82 24.52
C ALA A 96 -16.04 -8.81 23.01
N GLU A 97 -14.82 -8.45 22.63
CA GLU A 97 -14.33 -8.40 21.25
C GLU A 97 -13.44 -9.61 20.88
N ILE A 98 -13.23 -10.54 21.81
CA ILE A 98 -12.51 -11.79 21.53
C ILE A 98 -13.43 -12.74 20.75
N LEU A 99 -13.31 -12.66 19.43
CA LEU A 99 -14.09 -13.49 18.50
C LEU A 99 -13.61 -14.95 18.47
N ASP A 100 -12.38 -15.22 18.91
CA ASP A 100 -11.74 -16.54 18.92
C ASP A 100 -10.78 -16.62 20.12
N ASP A 101 -11.12 -17.46 21.09
CA ASP A 101 -10.39 -17.63 22.35
C ASP A 101 -9.17 -18.57 22.24
N ARG A 102 -8.94 -19.14 21.06
CA ARG A 102 -7.79 -20.01 20.81
C ARG A 102 -6.47 -19.22 20.88
N PRO A 103 -5.38 -19.84 21.36
CA PRO A 103 -4.04 -19.26 21.32
C PRO A 103 -3.72 -18.68 19.94
N TRP A 104 -3.16 -17.47 19.91
CA TRP A 104 -2.92 -16.74 18.67
C TRP A 104 -1.96 -17.47 17.73
N GLU A 105 -1.05 -18.28 18.28
CA GLU A 105 -0.12 -19.13 17.55
C GLU A 105 -0.87 -20.14 16.68
N ILE A 106 -1.89 -20.81 17.24
CA ILE A 106 -2.71 -21.79 16.50
C ILE A 106 -3.44 -21.09 15.34
N ARG A 107 -4.04 -19.93 15.62
CA ARG A 107 -4.78 -19.15 14.61
C ARG A 107 -3.85 -18.64 13.49
N TRP A 108 -2.61 -18.27 13.83
CA TRP A 108 -1.61 -17.85 12.86
C TRP A 108 -1.09 -19.01 12.00
N GLU A 109 -0.84 -20.19 12.59
CA GLU A 109 -0.45 -21.38 11.83
C GLU A 109 -1.51 -21.76 10.79
N GLU A 110 -2.79 -21.74 11.17
CA GLU A 110 -3.90 -21.96 10.23
C GLU A 110 -3.93 -20.91 9.11
N ALA A 111 -3.71 -19.64 9.45
CA ALA A 111 -3.73 -18.54 8.49
C ALA A 111 -2.60 -18.64 7.46
N LYS A 112 -1.38 -19.02 7.88
CA LYS A 112 -0.27 -19.28 6.97
C LYS A 112 -0.61 -20.36 5.94
N GLY A 113 -1.38 -21.37 6.35
CA GLY A 113 -1.84 -22.45 5.47
C GLY A 113 -2.77 -21.99 4.34
N ARG A 114 -3.37 -20.79 4.42
CA ARG A 114 -4.28 -20.25 3.39
C ARG A 114 -3.58 -19.63 2.19
N GLY A 115 -2.25 -19.52 2.23
CA GLY A 115 -1.46 -18.90 1.17
C GLY A 115 -1.43 -17.37 1.25
N PRO A 116 -0.65 -16.71 0.38
CA PRO A 116 -0.51 -15.27 0.40
C PRO A 116 -1.81 -14.58 0.00
N GLU A 117 -1.99 -13.37 0.52
CA GLU A 117 -3.06 -12.48 0.09
C GLU A 117 -3.01 -12.23 -1.42
N THR A 118 -4.19 -12.17 -2.05
CA THR A 118 -4.29 -11.92 -3.49
C THR A 118 -3.75 -10.54 -3.87
N TYR A 119 -3.22 -10.41 -5.09
CA TYR A 119 -2.82 -9.11 -5.63
C TYR A 119 -3.99 -8.10 -5.62
N TRP A 120 -5.19 -8.56 -5.98
CA TRP A 120 -6.37 -7.68 -6.05
C TRP A 120 -6.75 -7.07 -4.70
N GLU A 121 -6.77 -7.86 -3.62
CA GLU A 121 -7.06 -7.35 -2.28
C GLU A 121 -6.02 -6.30 -1.82
N ARG A 122 -4.75 -6.48 -2.20
CA ARG A 122 -3.70 -5.48 -1.95
C ARG A 122 -3.97 -4.16 -2.67
N MET A 123 -4.37 -4.20 -3.95
CA MET A 123 -4.68 -3.02 -4.76
C MET A 123 -5.79 -2.16 -4.16
N LYS A 124 -6.78 -2.78 -3.51
CA LYS A 124 -7.86 -2.05 -2.83
C LYS A 124 -7.33 -1.07 -1.78
N ARG A 125 -6.24 -1.39 -1.07
CA ARG A 125 -5.64 -0.54 -0.02
C ARG A 125 -4.99 0.74 -0.54
N TYR A 126 -4.69 0.76 -1.83
CA TYR A 126 -4.07 1.90 -2.53
C TYR A 126 -5.08 2.66 -3.40
N GLY A 127 -6.38 2.31 -3.35
CA GLY A 127 -7.40 2.91 -4.21
C GLY A 127 -7.19 2.59 -5.70
N GLN A 128 -6.52 1.48 -6.01
CA GLN A 128 -6.19 1.07 -7.39
C GLN A 128 -7.15 0.01 -7.95
N ALA A 129 -7.97 -0.60 -7.09
CA ALA A 129 -8.98 -1.56 -7.52
C ALA A 129 -10.26 -0.82 -7.93
N TYR A 130 -10.32 -0.39 -9.19
CA TYR A 130 -11.51 0.27 -9.72
C TYR A 130 -11.76 -0.03 -11.20
N THR A 131 -13.00 0.18 -11.62
CA THR A 131 -13.40 0.26 -13.03
C THR A 131 -14.00 1.63 -13.33
N VAL A 132 -14.00 2.01 -14.60
CA VAL A 132 -14.64 3.25 -15.07
C VAL A 132 -15.54 2.91 -16.24
N GLU A 133 -16.80 3.34 -16.12
CA GLU A 133 -17.77 3.28 -17.20
C GLU A 133 -18.01 4.71 -17.70
N GLU A 134 -17.96 4.89 -19.02
CA GLU A 134 -18.11 6.20 -19.65
C GLU A 134 -19.37 6.25 -20.51
N THR A 135 -20.16 7.30 -20.31
CA THR A 135 -21.30 7.67 -21.15
C THR A 135 -21.07 9.06 -21.75
N PRO A 136 -21.89 9.53 -22.71
CA PRO A 136 -21.75 10.89 -23.24
C PRO A 136 -21.81 11.99 -22.18
N HIS A 137 -22.55 11.78 -21.09
CA HIS A 137 -22.80 12.81 -20.07
C HIS A 137 -22.11 12.54 -18.72
N GLN A 138 -21.65 11.32 -18.47
CA GLN A 138 -21.20 10.91 -17.13
C GLN A 138 -20.01 9.95 -17.19
N LEU A 139 -19.23 9.94 -16.11
CA LEU A 139 -18.25 8.91 -15.79
C LEU A 139 -18.67 8.24 -14.47
N LEU A 140 -18.70 6.92 -14.45
CA LEU A 140 -19.00 6.12 -13.26
C LEU A 140 -17.77 5.35 -12.85
N TYR A 141 -17.19 5.73 -11.71
CA TYR A 141 -16.09 5.00 -11.10
C TYR A 141 -16.64 4.04 -10.04
N HIS A 142 -16.27 2.76 -10.17
CA HIS A 142 -16.58 1.73 -9.19
C HIS A 142 -15.30 1.32 -8.47
N PHE A 143 -15.14 1.72 -7.22
CA PHE A 143 -13.99 1.36 -6.38
C PHE A 143 -14.32 0.21 -5.45
N ALA A 144 -13.45 -0.81 -5.43
CA ALA A 144 -13.44 -1.82 -4.38
C ALA A 144 -12.44 -1.41 -3.29
N LEU A 145 -12.92 -1.23 -2.07
CA LEU A 145 -12.10 -0.99 -0.87
C LEU A 145 -11.80 -2.30 -0.14
N PRO A 146 -10.74 -2.35 0.69
CA PRO A 146 -10.27 -3.60 1.27
C PRO A 146 -11.34 -4.23 2.17
N GLU A 147 -11.48 -5.55 2.08
CA GLU A 147 -12.46 -6.34 2.81
C GLU A 147 -11.86 -6.95 4.07
N THR A 148 -10.57 -7.26 4.03
CA THR A 148 -9.87 -7.98 5.10
C THR A 148 -8.63 -7.25 5.59
N VAL A 149 -8.36 -7.38 6.90
CA VAL A 149 -7.09 -6.95 7.48
C VAL A 149 -6.00 -7.93 7.02
N PRO A 150 -4.86 -7.45 6.49
CA PRO A 150 -3.80 -8.31 5.97
C PRO A 150 -3.34 -9.35 6.98
N GLU A 151 -3.06 -10.56 6.50
CA GLU A 151 -2.60 -11.64 7.36
C GLU A 151 -1.20 -11.35 7.89
N HIS A 152 -1.08 -11.30 9.21
CA HIS A 152 0.14 -10.94 9.90
C HIS A 152 0.16 -11.54 11.32
N PRO A 153 1.30 -12.01 11.86
CA PRO A 153 1.37 -12.53 13.23
C PRO A 153 0.78 -11.55 14.27
N LEU A 154 1.07 -10.25 14.11
CA LEU A 154 0.57 -9.21 15.02
C LEU A 154 -0.95 -9.05 14.98
N LYS A 155 -1.62 -9.31 13.84
CA LYS A 155 -3.10 -9.33 13.75
C LYS A 155 -3.68 -10.33 14.75
N TYR A 156 -3.08 -11.52 14.83
CA TYR A 156 -3.52 -12.58 15.73
C TYR A 156 -3.14 -12.30 17.18
N GLN A 157 -1.87 -11.90 17.42
CA GLN A 157 -1.36 -11.57 18.75
C GLN A 157 -2.17 -10.44 19.42
N TRP A 158 -2.62 -9.47 18.63
CA TRP A 158 -3.40 -8.31 19.09
C TRP A 158 -4.91 -8.49 18.98
N ASN A 159 -5.34 -9.68 18.54
CA ASN A 159 -6.73 -10.02 18.32
C ASN A 159 -7.47 -8.93 17.50
N LEU A 160 -6.85 -8.52 16.40
CA LEU A 160 -7.44 -7.57 15.45
C LEU A 160 -8.56 -8.24 14.65
N PRO A 161 -9.55 -7.46 14.16
CA PRO A 161 -10.63 -8.01 13.35
C PRO A 161 -10.11 -8.64 12.06
N ASN A 162 -10.82 -9.66 11.56
CA ASN A 162 -10.56 -10.21 10.24
C ASN A 162 -11.04 -9.27 9.12
N LYS A 163 -12.19 -8.62 9.33
CA LYS A 163 -12.73 -7.66 8.39
C LYS A 163 -12.04 -6.31 8.54
N MET A 164 -11.80 -5.68 7.41
CA MET A 164 -11.25 -4.33 7.38
C MET A 164 -12.27 -3.33 7.95
N PRO A 165 -11.86 -2.40 8.83
CA PRO A 165 -12.68 -1.25 9.19
C PRO A 165 -13.01 -0.40 7.95
N ASP A 166 -14.09 0.38 8.02
CA ASP A 166 -14.38 1.35 6.96
C ASP A 166 -13.27 2.41 6.92
N TYR A 167 -12.83 2.73 5.71
CA TYR A 167 -12.00 3.92 5.50
C TYR A 167 -12.89 5.15 5.61
N LYS A 168 -12.38 6.21 6.22
CA LYS A 168 -12.96 7.54 6.01
C LYS A 168 -12.53 8.04 4.65
N LEU A 169 -13.49 8.58 3.89
CA LEU A 169 -13.31 8.99 2.51
C LEU A 169 -13.48 10.50 2.37
N ASP A 170 -12.65 11.11 1.55
CA ASP A 170 -12.77 12.50 1.11
C ASP A 170 -12.60 12.54 -0.41
N ILE A 171 -13.61 13.09 -1.09
CA ILE A 171 -13.71 13.11 -2.55
C ILE A 171 -13.91 14.56 -2.97
N GLN A 172 -13.11 15.03 -3.91
CA GLN A 172 -13.09 16.43 -4.31
C GLN A 172 -12.86 16.58 -5.82
N LEU A 173 -13.44 17.62 -6.40
CA LEU A 173 -13.05 18.09 -7.73
C LEU A 173 -11.99 19.19 -7.58
N ALA A 174 -10.89 19.05 -8.31
CA ALA A 174 -9.77 19.98 -8.32
C ALA A 174 -9.49 20.49 -9.74
N ARG A 175 -8.59 21.49 -9.82
CA ARG A 175 -8.11 22.08 -11.10
C ARG A 175 -9.25 22.48 -12.04
N GLY A 176 -10.26 23.17 -11.49
CA GLY A 176 -11.43 23.62 -12.26
C GLY A 176 -12.33 22.49 -12.75
N GLY A 177 -12.39 21.38 -12.01
CA GLY A 177 -13.21 20.21 -12.37
C GLY A 177 -12.51 19.22 -13.29
N LYS A 178 -11.23 19.42 -13.65
CA LYS A 178 -10.49 18.49 -14.53
C LYS A 178 -9.85 17.31 -13.82
N VAL A 179 -9.83 17.32 -12.48
CA VAL A 179 -9.24 16.25 -11.68
C VAL A 179 -10.22 15.83 -10.59
N LEU A 180 -10.51 14.54 -10.52
CA LEU A 180 -11.18 13.92 -9.38
C LEU A 180 -10.13 13.43 -8.39
N LEU A 181 -10.20 13.92 -7.15
CA LEU A 181 -9.34 13.52 -6.05
C LEU A 181 -10.08 12.56 -5.14
N LEU A 182 -9.45 11.43 -4.82
CA LEU A 182 -9.95 10.47 -3.84
C LEU A 182 -8.90 10.24 -2.75
N LYS A 183 -9.29 10.50 -1.51
CA LYS A 183 -8.53 10.19 -0.30
C LYS A 183 -9.29 9.16 0.51
N GLY A 184 -8.57 8.19 1.04
CA GLY A 184 -9.08 7.28 2.06
C GLY A 184 -8.09 7.14 3.20
N TRP A 185 -8.55 7.07 4.45
CA TRP A 185 -7.69 6.75 5.59
C TRP A 185 -8.41 5.96 6.68
N LEU A 186 -7.62 5.21 7.45
CA LEU A 186 -8.10 4.48 8.62
C LEU A 186 -8.15 5.39 9.85
N GLU A 187 -9.29 5.35 10.53
CA GLU A 187 -9.48 5.97 11.85
C GLU A 187 -9.39 4.96 13.00
N ASP A 188 -9.61 3.67 12.73
CA ASP A 188 -9.45 2.59 13.73
C ASP A 188 -7.98 2.50 14.16
N GLN A 189 -7.70 2.89 15.40
CA GLN A 189 -6.34 2.96 15.93
C GLN A 189 -5.70 1.59 16.16
N ARG A 190 -6.50 0.52 16.35
CA ARG A 190 -5.98 -0.83 16.57
C ARG A 190 -5.46 -1.41 15.26
N VAL A 191 -6.25 -1.28 14.20
CA VAL A 191 -5.87 -1.72 12.85
C VAL A 191 -4.79 -0.82 12.28
N LYS A 192 -4.86 0.50 12.51
CA LYS A 192 -3.85 1.46 12.04
C LYS A 192 -2.45 1.19 12.57
N ARG A 193 -2.30 0.61 13.77
CA ARG A 193 -0.98 0.19 14.29
C ARG A 193 -0.34 -0.93 13.48
N LEU A 194 -1.12 -1.73 12.76
CA LEU A 194 -0.59 -2.73 11.85
C LEU A 194 -0.11 -2.09 10.53
N CYS A 195 -0.50 -0.85 10.24
CA CYS A 195 -0.04 -0.15 9.05
C CYS A 195 1.47 0.14 9.11
N GLY A 196 2.18 -0.09 8.02
CA GLY A 196 3.64 -0.05 7.97
C GLY A 196 4.34 -1.16 8.77
N MET A 197 3.57 -2.03 9.45
CA MET A 197 4.03 -3.27 10.08
C MET A 197 3.62 -4.52 9.32
N ALA A 198 2.58 -4.46 8.48
CA ALA A 198 2.22 -5.54 7.58
C ALA A 198 2.48 -5.11 6.14
N ASN A 199 2.81 -6.08 5.31
CA ASN A 199 3.15 -5.84 3.91
C ASN A 199 1.97 -5.20 3.17
N SER A 200 2.29 -4.21 2.35
CA SER A 200 1.34 -3.48 1.52
C SER A 200 0.20 -2.84 2.32
N PHE A 201 0.42 -2.46 3.59
CA PHE A 201 -0.65 -1.95 4.45
C PHE A 201 -0.43 -0.48 4.85
N PRO A 202 -0.83 0.49 4.00
CA PRO A 202 -0.76 1.90 4.34
C PRO A 202 -1.95 2.31 5.23
N ASP A 203 -1.76 3.35 6.04
CA ASP A 203 -2.85 3.93 6.86
C ASP A 203 -3.81 4.82 6.05
N ARG A 204 -3.40 5.20 4.84
CA ARG A 204 -4.12 6.08 3.92
C ARG A 204 -3.71 5.84 2.48
N PHE A 205 -4.55 6.28 1.55
CA PHE A 205 -4.21 6.39 0.14
C PHE A 205 -4.71 7.72 -0.44
N TYR A 206 -4.09 8.12 -1.55
CA TYR A 206 -4.42 9.31 -2.31
C TYR A 206 -4.37 8.97 -3.80
N ARG A 207 -5.41 9.34 -4.54
CA ARG A 207 -5.50 9.14 -5.99
C ARG A 207 -6.02 10.39 -6.67
N GLU A 208 -5.40 10.73 -7.79
CA GLU A 208 -5.88 11.74 -8.73
C GLU A 208 -6.31 11.01 -10.01
N PHE A 209 -7.47 11.37 -10.54
CA PHE A 209 -7.95 10.91 -11.83
C PHE A 209 -8.15 12.12 -12.74
N GLU A 210 -7.39 12.17 -13.83
CA GLU A 210 -7.63 13.17 -14.87
C GLU A 210 -8.93 12.84 -15.58
N LEU A 211 -9.78 13.86 -15.70
CA LEU A 211 -11.07 13.75 -16.35
C LEU A 211 -10.94 14.20 -17.81
N PRO A 212 -11.47 13.44 -18.78
CA PRO A 212 -11.40 13.78 -20.20
C PRO A 212 -12.06 15.13 -20.52
N VAL A 213 -13.07 15.50 -19.74
CA VAL A 213 -13.75 16.79 -19.76
C VAL A 213 -13.89 17.28 -18.33
N ALA A 214 -13.92 18.60 -18.12
CA ALA A 214 -14.17 19.15 -16.80
C ALA A 214 -15.54 18.66 -16.26
N ALA A 215 -15.58 18.30 -14.99
CA ALA A 215 -16.79 17.92 -14.29
C ALA A 215 -17.55 19.15 -13.79
N LYS A 216 -18.87 19.09 -13.85
CA LYS A 216 -19.77 20.07 -13.25
C LYS A 216 -19.98 19.78 -11.77
N GLU A 217 -20.30 18.53 -11.47
CA GLU A 217 -20.54 18.02 -10.13
C GLU A 217 -20.21 16.53 -10.06
N PHE A 218 -20.21 15.99 -8.85
CA PHE A 218 -20.13 14.56 -8.62
C PHE A 218 -21.05 14.15 -7.49
N LYS A 219 -21.47 12.89 -7.51
CA LYS A 219 -22.20 12.21 -6.44
C LYS A 219 -21.44 10.94 -6.09
N HIS A 220 -21.50 10.54 -4.83
CA HIS A 220 -20.89 9.29 -4.41
C HIS A 220 -21.80 8.52 -3.46
N ASN A 221 -21.64 7.21 -3.45
CA ASN A 221 -22.32 6.31 -2.53
C ASN A 221 -21.31 5.27 -2.03
N TYR A 222 -21.20 5.12 -0.72
CA TYR A 222 -20.36 4.09 -0.12
C TYR A 222 -21.23 3.02 0.54
N ASN A 223 -21.09 1.78 0.09
CA ASN A 223 -21.69 0.61 0.71
C ASN A 223 -20.66 -0.07 1.61
N SER A 224 -20.78 0.13 2.93
CA SER A 224 -19.87 -0.45 3.93
C SER A 224 -19.96 -1.98 4.04
N ARG A 225 -21.07 -2.58 3.64
CA ARG A 225 -21.26 -4.04 3.68
C ARG A 225 -20.37 -4.73 2.65
N ASP A 226 -20.37 -4.21 1.42
CA ASP A 226 -19.66 -4.81 0.28
C ASP A 226 -18.33 -4.10 0.00
N LYS A 227 -18.01 -3.05 0.78
CA LYS A 227 -16.81 -2.22 0.65
C LYS A 227 -16.68 -1.57 -0.74
N VAL A 228 -17.80 -1.19 -1.34
CA VAL A 228 -17.84 -0.58 -2.67
C VAL A 228 -18.14 0.91 -2.56
N LEU A 229 -17.32 1.72 -3.23
CA LEU A 229 -17.54 3.16 -3.41
C LEU A 229 -17.84 3.43 -4.88
N ASP A 230 -19.04 3.94 -5.14
CA ASP A 230 -19.43 4.42 -6.46
C ASP A 230 -19.29 5.94 -6.51
N ILE A 231 -18.68 6.46 -7.57
CA ILE A 231 -18.58 7.90 -7.83
C ILE A 231 -19.11 8.18 -9.24
N VAL A 232 -20.21 8.93 -9.33
CA VAL A 232 -20.77 9.42 -10.58
C VAL A 232 -20.31 10.85 -10.77
N VAL A 233 -19.65 11.13 -11.89
CA VAL A 233 -19.14 12.44 -12.27
C VAL A 233 -19.91 12.94 -13.49
N ASP A 234 -20.57 14.08 -13.35
CA ASP A 234 -21.31 14.71 -14.46
C ASP A 234 -20.36 15.58 -15.29
N LYS A 235 -20.25 15.28 -16.59
CA LYS A 235 -19.41 16.03 -17.53
C LYS A 235 -20.01 17.41 -17.77
N GLN A 236 -19.17 18.42 -17.95
CA GLN A 236 -19.59 19.69 -18.52
C GLN A 236 -19.89 19.51 -20.00
N ASP A 237 -20.90 20.23 -20.49
CA ASP A 237 -21.26 20.31 -21.91
C ASP A 237 -20.18 21.03 -22.74
#